data_AF-A0AAN7KND0-F1
#
_entry.id   AF-A0AAN7KND0-F1
#
_cell.length_a   1.000
_cell.length_b   1.000
_cell.length_c   1.000
_cell.angle_alpha   90.00
_cell.angle_beta   90.00
_cell.angle_gamma   90.00
#
_symmetry.space_group_name_H-M   'P 1'
#
loop_
_entity.id
_entity.type
_entity.pdbx_description
1 polymer ?
#
loop_
_entity_poly.entity_id
_entity_poly.type
_entity_poly.pdbx_seq_one_letter_code
_entity_poly.pdbx_strand_id
1 'polypeptide(L)'
;MELIPGLPDELARECLSRVPYELFSSVGSICRGWKAEIESPDFFSQRRSAGKSQVLVVLAQARPNPAVRSGSMKHMLPPVCLLTVFEPLSGRWTNLPPPPGCSDGLPRFCRLAAVGMELVVVGGLDPVTWDASKAVYIYSFLSGEWRRGEDMPGRARLFFGCASDGERTLFVAGGHDTDKNALRSVSAYDVRGDRWVPVPDMAVERDECSAAFRGGEFVVVSGYTTEAQGKFERSVEAFDVATWSWRPVVENVLEADTSPRACVYGGAGEDTLYALRKSGGDVAALSGSAWRSLARLPADVTSRNHVQRWCERLVVFGWGSEERPDGAVFVLDLCSGTWSKMEVPEGFTGIVMEGCVLEI
;
A
#
# COMPACT_ATOMS: atom_id res chain seq x y z
N MET A 1 -14.55 -35.61 3.98
CA MET A 1 -13.20 -36.13 4.32
C MET A 1 -12.81 -35.41 5.57
N GLU A 2 -12.57 -36.11 6.68
CA GLU A 2 -12.17 -35.45 7.93
C GLU A 2 -10.88 -34.67 7.71
N LEU A 3 -10.80 -33.44 8.23
CA LEU A 3 -9.59 -32.62 8.12
C LEU A 3 -8.43 -33.24 8.92
N ILE A 4 -8.70 -33.70 10.14
CA ILE A 4 -7.74 -34.40 10.99
C ILE A 4 -8.43 -35.68 11.49
N PRO A 5 -7.94 -36.88 11.12
CA PRO A 5 -8.58 -38.13 11.50
C PRO A 5 -8.80 -38.23 13.01
N GLY A 6 -10.06 -38.51 13.41
CA GLY A 6 -10.42 -38.64 14.82
C GLY A 6 -10.64 -37.33 15.58
N LEU A 7 -10.61 -36.18 14.89
CA LEU A 7 -10.95 -34.88 15.46
C LEU A 7 -12.17 -34.28 14.72
N PRO A 8 -13.16 -33.72 15.42
CA PRO A 8 -14.24 -32.96 14.78
C PRO A 8 -13.68 -31.83 13.91
N ASP A 9 -14.26 -31.62 12.71
CA ASP A 9 -13.76 -30.63 11.75
C ASP A 9 -13.71 -29.21 12.33
N GLU A 10 -14.60 -28.84 13.25
CA GLU A 10 -14.57 -27.54 13.95
C GLU A 10 -13.28 -27.36 14.76
N LEU A 11 -12.86 -28.40 15.49
CA LEU A 11 -11.61 -28.37 16.25
C LEU A 11 -10.40 -28.44 15.31
N ALA A 12 -10.50 -29.16 14.19
CA ALA A 12 -9.45 -29.17 13.18
C ALA A 12 -9.24 -27.78 12.56
N ARG A 13 -10.32 -27.06 12.22
CA ARG A 13 -10.26 -25.68 11.74
C ARG A 13 -9.66 -24.75 12.79
N GLU A 14 -10.03 -24.92 14.06
CA GLU A 14 -9.44 -24.14 15.15
C GLU A 14 -7.95 -24.45 15.38
N CYS A 15 -7.49 -25.67 15.07
CA CYS A 15 -6.06 -25.97 15.03
C CYS A 15 -5.37 -25.26 13.85
N LEU A 16 -5.94 -25.35 12.65
CA LEU A 16 -5.40 -24.71 11.45
C LEU A 16 -5.41 -23.17 11.57
N SER A 17 -6.42 -22.59 12.21
CA SER A 17 -6.55 -21.14 12.41
C SER A 17 -5.43 -20.54 13.26
N ARG A 18 -4.70 -21.36 14.02
CA ARG A 18 -3.57 -20.93 14.86
C ARG A 18 -2.22 -21.01 14.16
N VAL A 19 -2.17 -21.61 12.97
CA VAL A 19 -0.95 -21.70 12.16
C VAL A 19 -0.57 -20.28 11.73
N PRO A 20 0.68 -19.85 11.91
CA PRO A 20 1.10 -18.52 11.46
C PRO A 20 1.34 -18.55 9.94
N TYR A 21 1.16 -17.40 9.27
CA TYR A 21 1.04 -17.35 7.81
C TYR A 21 2.26 -17.90 7.05
N GLU A 22 3.45 -17.83 7.65
CA GLU A 22 4.71 -18.29 7.07
C GLU A 22 4.73 -19.81 6.87
N LEU A 23 3.88 -20.52 7.59
CA LEU A 23 3.71 -21.97 7.48
C LEU A 23 2.54 -22.35 6.56
N PHE A 24 1.78 -21.42 5.99
CA PHE A 24 0.63 -21.74 5.14
C PHE A 24 1.02 -22.54 3.90
N SER A 25 2.13 -22.18 3.24
CA SER A 25 2.62 -22.93 2.07
C SER A 25 2.98 -24.38 2.45
N SER A 26 3.60 -24.55 3.62
CA SER A 26 3.95 -25.86 4.16
C SER A 26 2.70 -26.66 4.53
N VAL A 27 1.74 -26.06 5.22
CA VAL A 27 0.48 -26.69 5.63
C VAL A 27 -0.36 -27.09 4.42
N GLY A 28 -0.48 -26.22 3.41
CA GLY A 28 -1.17 -26.50 2.15
C GLY A 28 -0.51 -27.60 1.33
N SER A 29 0.78 -27.87 1.53
CA SER A 29 1.49 -28.95 0.84
C SER A 29 1.23 -30.34 1.44
N ILE A 30 0.72 -30.42 2.68
CA ILE A 30 0.57 -31.69 3.40
C ILE A 30 -0.57 -32.53 2.83
N CYS A 31 -1.76 -31.93 2.65
CA CYS A 31 -2.89 -32.62 2.02
C CYS A 31 -3.88 -31.65 1.36
N ARG A 32 -4.67 -32.18 0.41
CA ARG A 32 -5.67 -31.39 -0.33
C ARG A 32 -6.76 -30.80 0.56
N GLY A 33 -7.13 -31.48 1.64
CA GLY A 33 -8.14 -31.00 2.58
C GLY A 33 -7.69 -29.73 3.30
N TRP A 34 -6.46 -29.74 3.85
CA TRP A 34 -5.89 -28.57 4.51
C TRP A 34 -5.64 -27.43 3.54
N LYS A 35 -5.16 -27.75 2.33
CA LYS A 35 -5.01 -26.75 1.26
C LYS A 35 -6.34 -26.05 0.95
N ALA A 36 -7.39 -26.82 0.69
CA ALA A 36 -8.71 -26.27 0.40
C ALA A 36 -9.27 -25.45 1.56
N GLU A 37 -8.99 -25.86 2.81
CA GLU A 37 -9.41 -25.12 4.00
C GLU A 37 -8.71 -23.77 4.10
N ILE A 38 -7.36 -23.72 4.03
CA ILE A 38 -6.61 -22.47 4.17
C ILE A 38 -6.78 -21.53 2.97
N GLU A 39 -7.10 -22.04 1.78
CA GLU A 39 -7.42 -21.24 0.60
C GLU A 39 -8.88 -20.71 0.62
N SER A 40 -9.71 -21.20 1.55
CA SER A 40 -11.10 -20.78 1.62
C SER A 40 -11.23 -19.34 2.11
N PRO A 41 -12.17 -18.54 1.57
CA PRO A 41 -12.46 -17.20 2.10
C PRO A 41 -12.87 -17.21 3.57
N ASP A 42 -13.56 -18.27 4.00
CA ASP A 42 -14.07 -18.40 5.36
C ASP A 42 -12.96 -18.55 6.39
N PHE A 43 -11.84 -19.20 6.03
CA PHE A 43 -10.71 -19.40 6.92
C PHE A 43 -10.15 -18.09 7.48
N PHE A 44 -10.06 -17.04 6.65
CA PHE A 44 -9.57 -15.73 7.10
C PHE A 44 -10.57 -15.01 7.98
N SER A 45 -11.85 -15.06 7.62
CA SER A 45 -12.91 -14.51 8.47
C SER A 45 -12.89 -15.17 9.85
N GLN A 46 -12.69 -16.49 9.90
CA GLN A 46 -12.56 -17.24 11.13
C GLN A 46 -11.33 -16.81 11.93
N ARG A 47 -10.14 -16.76 11.32
CA ARG A 47 -8.91 -16.31 11.97
C ARG A 47 -9.03 -14.91 12.56
N ARG A 48 -9.58 -13.97 11.80
CA ARG A 48 -9.83 -12.60 12.25
C ARG A 48 -10.79 -12.58 13.44
N SER A 49 -11.92 -13.28 13.35
CA SER A 49 -12.92 -13.34 14.43
C SER A 49 -12.38 -13.99 15.71
N ALA A 50 -11.45 -14.94 15.58
CA ALA A 50 -10.78 -15.62 16.69
C ALA A 50 -9.57 -14.84 17.25
N GLY A 51 -9.27 -13.65 16.71
CA GLY A 51 -8.10 -12.85 17.11
C GLY A 51 -6.77 -13.54 16.80
N LYS A 52 -6.73 -14.36 15.75
CA LYS A 52 -5.54 -15.11 15.28
C LYS A 52 -4.90 -14.51 14.04
N SER A 53 -5.46 -13.43 13.53
CA SER A 53 -4.90 -12.74 12.37
C SER A 53 -3.57 -12.07 12.69
N GLN A 54 -2.69 -12.01 11.70
CA GLN A 54 -1.42 -11.30 11.73
C GLN A 54 -1.53 -10.07 10.85
N VAL A 55 -1.24 -8.89 11.42
CA VAL A 55 -1.14 -7.65 10.66
C VAL A 55 0.27 -7.55 10.11
N LEU A 56 0.38 -7.28 8.80
CA LEU A 56 1.62 -7.07 8.08
C LEU A 56 1.62 -5.66 7.48
N VAL A 57 2.76 -4.98 7.58
CA VAL A 57 3.02 -3.75 6.83
C VAL A 57 4.05 -4.07 5.77
N VAL A 58 3.64 -4.06 4.52
CA VAL A 58 4.53 -4.32 3.37
C VAL A 58 5.01 -2.99 2.83
N LEU A 59 6.32 -2.87 2.62
CA LEU A 59 6.99 -1.64 2.23
C LEU A 59 7.87 -1.87 1.01
N ALA A 60 7.80 -0.97 0.03
CA ALA A 60 8.81 -0.80 -1.01
C ALA A 60 9.89 0.14 -0.48
N GLN A 61 11.04 -0.42 -0.10
CA GLN A 61 12.15 0.33 0.50
C GLN A 61 13.33 0.46 -0.47
N ALA A 62 13.73 1.69 -0.76
CA ALA A 62 14.95 1.98 -1.50
C ALA A 62 16.17 1.89 -0.58
N ARG A 63 17.17 1.10 -0.98
CA ARG A 63 18.43 0.93 -0.26
C ARG A 63 19.63 1.35 -1.11
N PRO A 64 20.69 1.87 -0.48
CA PRO A 64 21.97 2.06 -1.17
C PRO A 64 22.40 0.77 -1.86
N ASN A 65 22.85 0.87 -3.10
CA ASN A 65 23.28 -0.32 -3.83
C ASN A 65 24.57 -0.87 -3.18
N PRO A 66 24.59 -2.12 -2.66
CA PRO A 66 25.75 -2.68 -1.97
C PRO A 66 26.97 -2.87 -2.87
N ALA A 67 26.81 -2.81 -4.21
CA ALA A 67 27.94 -2.84 -5.15
C ALA A 67 28.78 -1.54 -5.13
N VAL A 68 28.33 -0.49 -4.44
CA VAL A 68 29.08 0.76 -4.27
C VAL A 68 30.14 0.57 -3.17
N ARG A 69 31.38 0.26 -3.55
CA ARG A 69 32.53 0.39 -2.65
C ARG A 69 32.80 1.87 -2.41
N SER A 70 32.82 2.28 -1.14
CA SER A 70 33.17 3.63 -0.67
C SER A 70 34.44 4.14 -1.36
N GLY A 71 34.30 5.10 -2.29
CA GLY A 71 35.46 5.78 -2.88
C GLY A 71 35.29 6.41 -4.26
N SER A 72 34.16 6.26 -4.96
CA SER A 72 34.02 6.80 -6.33
C SER A 72 32.69 7.53 -6.55
N MET A 73 32.69 8.86 -6.36
CA MET A 73 31.52 9.74 -6.52
C MET A 73 31.01 9.91 -7.97
N LYS A 74 31.46 9.13 -8.96
CA LYS A 74 31.18 9.43 -10.37
C LYS A 74 30.14 8.56 -11.08
N HIS A 75 29.71 7.43 -10.49
CA HIS A 75 28.55 6.66 -10.98
C HIS A 75 27.87 5.95 -9.80
N MET A 76 27.02 6.66 -9.04
CA MET A 76 26.13 5.99 -8.09
C MET A 76 25.15 5.14 -8.90
N LEU A 77 25.26 3.81 -8.80
CA LEU A 77 24.21 2.92 -9.27
C LEU A 77 22.89 3.31 -8.58
N PRO A 78 21.76 3.27 -9.29
CA PRO A 78 20.47 3.59 -8.70
C PRO A 78 20.22 2.71 -7.44
N PRO A 79 19.63 3.25 -6.37
CA PRO A 79 19.24 2.45 -5.21
C PRO A 79 18.33 1.29 -5.63
N VAL A 80 18.55 0.14 -5.01
CA VAL A 80 17.75 -1.08 -5.23
C VAL A 80 16.53 -0.99 -4.33
N CYS A 81 15.34 -1.14 -4.92
CA CYS A 81 14.09 -1.16 -4.17
C CYS A 81 13.71 -2.60 -3.82
N LEU A 82 13.54 -2.89 -2.53
CA LEU A 82 13.19 -4.22 -2.02
C LEU A 82 11.80 -4.20 -1.36
N LEU A 83 11.16 -5.36 -1.32
CA LEU A 83 9.96 -5.58 -0.52
C LEU A 83 10.35 -6.03 0.88
N THR A 84 9.98 -5.23 1.86
CA THR A 84 10.17 -5.53 3.28
C THR A 84 8.81 -5.70 3.95
N VAL A 85 8.71 -6.66 4.86
CA VAL A 85 7.54 -6.89 5.70
C VAL A 85 7.90 -6.57 7.14
N PHE A 86 7.12 -5.68 7.73
CA PHE A 86 7.17 -5.38 9.14
C PHE A 86 5.92 -5.92 9.84
N GLU A 87 6.11 -6.71 10.89
CA GLU A 87 5.04 -7.20 11.75
C GLU A 87 4.99 -6.37 13.05
N PRO A 88 4.00 -5.48 13.20
CA PRO A 88 3.96 -4.57 14.33
C PRO A 88 3.75 -5.23 15.68
N LEU A 89 3.10 -6.39 15.74
CA LEU A 89 2.82 -7.08 17.01
C LEU A 89 4.03 -7.86 17.51
N SER A 90 4.80 -8.48 16.62
CA SER A 90 6.00 -9.25 16.96
C SER A 90 7.28 -8.41 16.92
N GLY A 91 7.25 -7.24 16.28
CA GLY A 91 8.42 -6.41 16.01
C GLY A 91 9.34 -6.99 14.94
N ARG A 92 8.90 -8.02 14.22
CA ARG A 92 9.73 -8.75 13.26
C ARG A 92 9.81 -8.03 11.92
N TRP A 93 11.00 -8.05 11.33
CA TRP A 93 11.27 -7.52 10.00
C TRP A 93 11.81 -8.63 9.11
N THR A 94 11.25 -8.76 7.90
CA THR A 94 11.68 -9.75 6.90
C THR A 94 11.67 -9.14 5.50
N ASN A 95 12.31 -9.79 4.53
CA ASN A 95 12.22 -9.42 3.12
C ASN A 95 11.37 -10.43 2.37
N LEU A 96 10.53 -9.96 1.45
CA LEU A 96 9.88 -10.83 0.47
C LEU A 96 10.83 -11.10 -0.69
N PRO A 97 10.71 -12.28 -1.34
CA PRO A 97 11.40 -12.51 -2.60
C PRO A 97 10.97 -11.47 -3.64
N PRO A 98 11.85 -11.05 -4.56
CA PRO A 98 11.48 -10.13 -5.62
C PRO A 98 10.49 -10.80 -6.60
N PRO A 99 9.64 -10.03 -7.29
CA PRO A 99 8.86 -10.54 -8.41
C PRO A 99 9.74 -11.13 -9.52
N PRO A 100 9.21 -12.07 -10.33
CA PRO A 100 9.93 -12.64 -11.47
C PRO A 100 10.43 -11.54 -12.42
N GLY A 101 11.72 -11.58 -12.77
CA GLY A 101 12.35 -10.57 -13.63
C GLY A 101 12.77 -9.28 -12.93
N CYS A 102 12.53 -9.14 -11.62
CA CYS A 102 12.91 -7.97 -10.82
C CYS A 102 14.03 -8.29 -9.81
N SER A 103 14.98 -9.17 -10.16
CA SER A 103 16.09 -9.56 -9.27
C SER A 103 16.98 -8.38 -8.87
N ASP A 104 17.05 -7.34 -9.70
CA ASP A 104 17.83 -6.13 -9.46
C ASP A 104 17.03 -5.03 -8.72
N GLY A 105 15.84 -5.36 -8.23
CA GLY A 105 14.96 -4.49 -7.48
C GLY A 105 13.62 -4.22 -8.15
N LEU A 106 12.68 -3.72 -7.37
CA LEU A 106 11.37 -3.30 -7.86
C LEU A 106 11.47 -2.07 -8.78
N PRO A 107 10.53 -1.92 -9.73
CA PRO A 107 10.33 -0.65 -10.43
C PRO A 107 10.11 0.51 -9.44
N ARG A 108 10.73 1.65 -9.71
CA ARG A 108 10.51 2.87 -8.91
C ARG A 108 9.09 3.37 -9.06
N PHE A 109 8.52 3.94 -8.01
CA PHE A 109 7.15 4.47 -8.04
C PHE A 109 6.09 3.42 -8.43
N CYS A 110 6.39 2.12 -8.33
CA CYS A 110 5.35 1.10 -8.36
C CYS A 110 4.38 1.32 -7.20
N ARG A 111 3.14 0.89 -7.40
CA ARG A 111 2.13 0.93 -6.34
C ARG A 111 2.00 -0.44 -5.69
N LEU A 112 1.79 -0.43 -4.37
CA LEU A 112 1.52 -1.61 -3.57
C LEU A 112 0.09 -1.58 -3.07
N ALA A 113 -0.60 -2.71 -3.13
CA ALA A 113 -1.93 -2.86 -2.55
C ALA A 113 -2.13 -4.27 -2.00
N ALA A 114 -2.79 -4.36 -0.86
CA ALA A 114 -3.28 -5.61 -0.29
C ALA A 114 -4.68 -5.92 -0.84
N VAL A 115 -4.88 -7.11 -1.40
CA VAL A 115 -6.17 -7.58 -1.92
C VAL A 115 -6.40 -8.98 -1.36
N GLY A 116 -7.28 -9.11 -0.36
CA GLY A 116 -7.43 -10.36 0.38
C GLY A 116 -6.10 -10.79 1.00
N MET A 117 -5.58 -11.94 0.57
CA MET A 117 -4.30 -12.54 0.99
C MET A 117 -3.14 -12.24 0.04
N GLU A 118 -3.38 -11.39 -0.94
CA GLU A 118 -2.45 -11.13 -2.03
C GLU A 118 -1.85 -9.73 -1.87
N LEU A 119 -0.55 -9.63 -2.12
CA LEU A 119 0.12 -8.35 -2.37
C LEU A 119 0.19 -8.15 -3.88
N VAL A 120 -0.36 -7.03 -4.35
CA VAL A 120 -0.26 -6.61 -5.75
C VAL A 120 0.78 -5.50 -5.87
N VAL A 121 1.75 -5.69 -6.76
CA VAL A 121 2.71 -4.67 -7.21
C VAL A 121 2.35 -4.30 -8.64
N VAL A 122 2.06 -3.02 -8.88
CA VAL A 122 1.61 -2.56 -10.20
C VAL A 122 2.40 -1.37 -10.71
N GLY A 123 2.77 -1.44 -11.99
CA GLY A 123 3.41 -0.39 -12.75
C GLY A 123 4.77 0.04 -12.20
N GLY A 124 5.05 1.33 -12.27
CA GLY A 124 6.32 1.93 -11.88
C GLY A 124 7.27 2.11 -13.06
N LEU A 125 8.50 2.46 -12.75
CA LEU A 125 9.52 2.90 -13.67
C LEU A 125 10.75 2.03 -13.53
N ASP A 126 11.17 1.40 -14.61
CA ASP A 126 12.40 0.62 -14.60
C ASP A 126 13.60 1.53 -14.23
N PRO A 127 14.41 1.16 -13.22
CA PRO A 127 15.45 2.05 -12.69
C PRO A 127 16.66 2.21 -13.63
N VAL A 128 16.77 1.39 -14.69
CA VAL A 128 17.91 1.38 -15.62
C VAL A 128 17.52 1.99 -16.96
N THR A 129 16.44 1.50 -17.57
CA THR A 129 15.94 1.91 -18.89
C THR A 129 15.07 3.16 -18.82
N TRP A 130 14.50 3.47 -17.66
CA TRP A 130 13.52 4.54 -17.47
C TRP A 130 12.22 4.34 -18.25
N ASP A 131 11.92 3.09 -18.61
CA ASP A 131 10.65 2.74 -19.24
C ASP A 131 9.56 2.58 -18.18
N ALA A 132 8.43 3.23 -18.42
CA ALA A 132 7.23 3.07 -17.60
C ALA A 132 6.63 1.68 -17.85
N SER A 133 6.36 0.96 -16.78
CA SER A 133 5.86 -0.41 -16.81
C SER A 133 4.34 -0.45 -16.67
N LYS A 134 3.73 -1.45 -17.32
CA LYS A 134 2.32 -1.83 -17.14
C LYS A 134 2.17 -3.10 -16.31
N ALA A 135 3.29 -3.63 -15.82
CA ALA A 135 3.33 -4.94 -15.21
C ALA A 135 2.52 -5.00 -13.91
N VAL A 136 1.88 -6.15 -13.70
CA VAL A 136 1.19 -6.52 -12.47
C VAL A 136 1.82 -7.79 -11.95
N TYR A 137 2.36 -7.75 -10.73
CA TYR A 137 2.88 -8.90 -10.03
C TYR A 137 2.08 -9.15 -8.77
N ILE A 138 1.73 -10.41 -8.51
CA ILE A 138 0.83 -10.78 -7.43
C ILE A 138 1.52 -11.84 -6.59
N TYR A 139 1.76 -11.53 -5.32
CA TYR A 139 2.32 -12.46 -4.34
C TYR A 139 1.21 -13.00 -3.46
N SER A 140 1.10 -14.32 -3.40
CA SER A 140 0.17 -14.98 -2.49
C SER A 140 0.88 -15.32 -1.19
N PHE A 141 0.42 -14.76 -0.07
CA PHE A 141 0.91 -15.17 1.25
C PHE A 141 0.46 -16.58 1.65
N LEU A 142 -0.49 -17.18 0.90
CA LEU A 142 -0.88 -18.57 1.09
C LEU A 142 0.13 -19.55 0.49
N SER A 143 0.47 -19.37 -0.78
CA SER A 143 1.42 -20.27 -1.44
C SER A 143 2.87 -19.87 -1.20
N GLY A 144 3.13 -18.60 -0.84
CA GLY A 144 4.47 -18.03 -0.75
C GLY A 144 5.10 -17.77 -2.12
N GLU A 145 4.30 -17.71 -3.18
CA GLU A 145 4.76 -17.61 -4.57
C GLU A 145 4.25 -16.35 -5.27
N TRP A 146 5.03 -15.89 -6.25
CA TRP A 146 4.65 -14.83 -7.18
C TRP A 146 4.01 -15.41 -8.43
N ARG A 147 3.06 -14.68 -8.99
CA ARG A 147 2.60 -14.84 -10.37
C ARG A 147 2.59 -13.51 -11.11
N ARG A 148 2.70 -13.58 -12.43
CA ARG A 148 2.50 -12.45 -13.34
C ARG A 148 1.01 -12.36 -13.66
N GLY A 149 0.42 -11.18 -13.46
CA GLY A 149 -0.96 -10.90 -13.89
C GLY A 149 -1.03 -10.20 -15.24
N GLU A 150 -2.25 -9.91 -15.70
CA GLU A 150 -2.50 -9.17 -16.93
C GLU A 150 -1.99 -7.73 -16.83
N ASP A 151 -1.36 -7.24 -17.92
CA ASP A 151 -0.86 -5.86 -17.99
C ASP A 151 -1.97 -4.82 -17.87
N MET A 152 -1.66 -3.73 -17.19
CA MET A 152 -2.53 -2.57 -17.14
C MET A 152 -2.92 -2.12 -18.57
N PRO A 153 -4.21 -1.85 -18.83
CA PRO A 153 -4.67 -1.47 -20.16
C PRO A 153 -4.20 -0.06 -20.54
N GLY A 154 -4.16 0.19 -21.84
CA GLY A 154 -3.76 1.49 -22.39
C GLY A 154 -2.25 1.74 -22.36
N ARG A 155 -1.90 3.02 -22.29
CA ARG A 155 -0.50 3.48 -22.20
C ARG A 155 0.05 3.24 -20.80
N ALA A 156 1.36 3.00 -20.71
CA ALA A 156 2.05 2.98 -19.44
C ALA A 156 1.90 4.33 -18.72
N ARG A 157 1.81 4.27 -17.40
CA ARG A 157 1.55 5.44 -16.55
C ARG A 157 2.37 5.40 -15.27
N LEU A 158 2.65 6.57 -14.73
CA LEU A 158 3.33 6.75 -13.44
C LEU A 158 2.48 7.60 -12.51
N PHE A 159 2.77 7.53 -11.21
CA PHE A 159 2.18 8.40 -10.17
C PHE A 159 0.65 8.38 -10.06
N PHE A 160 -0.01 7.33 -10.56
CA PHE A 160 -1.45 7.10 -10.48
C PHE A 160 -1.90 6.72 -9.06
N GLY A 161 -3.11 7.07 -8.66
CA GLY A 161 -3.73 6.60 -7.42
C GLY A 161 -4.04 5.10 -7.51
N CYS A 162 -3.88 4.37 -6.40
CA CYS A 162 -4.05 2.93 -6.35
C CYS A 162 -4.64 2.51 -5.00
N ALA A 163 -5.75 1.78 -5.00
CA ALA A 163 -6.37 1.25 -3.77
C ALA A 163 -7.21 0.01 -4.04
N SER A 164 -7.39 -0.82 -3.02
CA SER A 164 -8.10 -2.09 -3.09
C SER A 164 -9.40 -2.04 -2.30
N ASP A 165 -10.43 -2.77 -2.74
CA ASP A 165 -11.65 -3.01 -1.95
C ASP A 165 -11.41 -3.89 -0.70
N GLY A 166 -10.19 -4.41 -0.55
CA GLY A 166 -9.76 -5.25 0.55
C GLY A 166 -9.92 -6.75 0.28
N GLU A 167 -10.69 -7.14 -0.74
CA GLU A 167 -11.06 -8.55 -0.94
C GLU A 167 -10.69 -9.10 -2.31
N ARG A 168 -10.98 -8.35 -3.39
CA ARG A 168 -10.90 -8.89 -4.75
C ARG A 168 -10.39 -7.89 -5.78
N THR A 169 -10.72 -6.61 -5.63
CA THR A 169 -10.58 -5.64 -6.71
C THR A 169 -9.54 -4.59 -6.37
N LEU A 170 -8.58 -4.41 -7.27
CA LEU A 170 -7.65 -3.28 -7.24
C LEU A 170 -8.12 -2.20 -8.20
N PHE A 171 -8.17 -0.95 -7.76
CA PHE A 171 -8.50 0.21 -8.59
C PHE A 171 -7.25 1.05 -8.84
N VAL A 172 -7.09 1.51 -10.08
CA VAL A 172 -6.04 2.42 -10.52
C VAL A 172 -6.68 3.63 -11.21
N ALA A 173 -6.27 4.84 -10.84
CA ALA A 173 -6.80 6.07 -11.41
C ALA A 173 -5.74 7.15 -11.63
N GLY A 174 -5.90 7.89 -12.72
CA GLY A 174 -5.05 9.03 -13.03
C GLY A 174 -3.59 8.65 -13.28
N GLY A 175 -2.68 9.46 -12.74
CA GLY A 175 -1.27 9.49 -13.08
C GLY A 175 -1.01 10.26 -14.38
N HIS A 176 0.18 10.09 -14.94
CA HIS A 176 0.50 10.62 -16.26
C HIS A 176 1.00 9.54 -17.22
N ASP A 177 0.80 9.76 -18.52
CA ASP A 177 1.40 8.95 -19.58
C ASP A 177 2.86 9.33 -19.87
N THR A 178 3.51 8.64 -20.81
CA THR A 178 4.91 8.90 -21.19
C THR A 178 5.17 10.31 -21.73
N ASP A 179 4.12 11.00 -22.20
CA ASP A 179 4.17 12.37 -22.70
C ASP A 179 3.89 13.40 -21.58
N LYS A 180 3.76 12.93 -20.33
CA LYS A 180 3.44 13.70 -19.10
C LYS A 180 2.07 14.36 -19.13
N ASN A 181 1.13 13.81 -19.90
CA ASN A 181 -0.26 14.24 -19.82
C ASN A 181 -0.92 13.58 -18.62
N ALA A 182 -1.54 14.39 -17.76
CA ALA A 182 -2.35 13.87 -16.66
C ALA A 182 -3.54 13.09 -17.21
N LEU A 183 -3.95 12.04 -16.51
CA LEU A 183 -5.00 11.13 -16.96
C LEU A 183 -6.24 11.27 -16.10
N ARG A 184 -7.42 11.14 -16.74
CA ARG A 184 -8.70 10.92 -16.06
C ARG A 184 -9.10 9.44 -15.97
N SER A 185 -8.40 8.59 -16.73
CA SER A 185 -8.78 7.19 -16.92
C SER A 185 -8.66 6.37 -15.64
N VAL A 186 -9.63 5.50 -15.43
CA VAL A 186 -9.71 4.60 -14.28
C VAL A 186 -9.89 3.16 -14.76
N SER A 187 -9.28 2.22 -14.07
CA SER A 187 -9.43 0.80 -14.34
C SER A 187 -9.46 0.00 -13.05
N ALA A 188 -10.34 -0.98 -13.00
CA ALA A 188 -10.42 -1.95 -11.91
C ALA A 188 -9.78 -3.26 -12.36
N TYR A 189 -9.15 -3.99 -11.46
CA TYR A 189 -8.50 -5.26 -11.73
C TYR A 189 -9.07 -6.31 -10.80
N ASP A 190 -9.73 -7.30 -11.38
CA ASP A 190 -10.19 -8.50 -10.67
C ASP A 190 -8.97 -9.39 -10.45
N VAL A 191 -8.38 -9.33 -9.24
CA VAL A 191 -7.11 -10.02 -8.95
C VAL A 191 -7.26 -11.52 -9.13
N ARG A 192 -8.38 -12.10 -8.67
CA ARG A 192 -8.67 -13.53 -8.81
C ARG A 192 -8.96 -13.93 -10.26
N GLY A 193 -9.70 -13.08 -10.97
CA GLY A 193 -10.06 -13.29 -12.37
C GLY A 193 -8.93 -12.97 -13.36
N ASP A 194 -7.84 -12.38 -12.89
CA ASP A 194 -6.68 -11.95 -13.67
C ASP A 194 -7.05 -11.08 -14.87
N ARG A 195 -7.94 -10.11 -14.64
CA ARG A 195 -8.47 -9.27 -15.73
C ARG A 195 -8.79 -7.85 -15.33
N TRP A 196 -8.56 -6.93 -16.26
CA TRP A 196 -8.96 -5.53 -16.11
C TRP A 196 -10.39 -5.28 -16.58
N VAL A 197 -11.08 -4.41 -15.85
CA VAL A 197 -12.44 -3.93 -16.13
C VAL A 197 -12.37 -2.41 -16.26
N PRO A 198 -12.83 -1.83 -17.37
CA PRO A 198 -12.89 -0.38 -17.53
C PRO A 198 -13.89 0.22 -16.55
N VAL A 199 -13.50 1.34 -15.95
CA VAL A 199 -14.31 2.15 -15.04
C VAL A 199 -14.55 3.50 -15.74
N PRO A 200 -15.73 4.15 -15.57
CA PRO A 200 -15.94 5.49 -16.09
C PRO A 200 -14.79 6.44 -15.68
N ASP A 201 -14.39 7.32 -16.60
CA ASP A 201 -13.35 8.30 -16.35
C ASP A 201 -13.74 9.27 -15.22
N MET A 202 -12.75 9.77 -14.48
CA MET A 202 -12.91 10.92 -13.58
C MET A 202 -13.36 12.17 -14.34
N ALA A 203 -13.97 13.11 -13.63
CA ALA A 203 -14.31 14.42 -14.18
C ALA A 203 -13.07 15.26 -14.45
N VAL A 204 -12.03 15.12 -13.61
CA VAL A 204 -10.77 15.87 -13.70
C VAL A 204 -9.59 14.91 -13.88
N GLU A 205 -8.62 15.31 -14.69
CA GLU A 205 -7.35 14.58 -14.80
C GLU A 205 -6.46 14.84 -13.59
N ARG A 206 -5.78 13.80 -13.08
CA ARG A 206 -5.04 13.88 -11.82
C ARG A 206 -3.71 13.14 -11.90
N ASP A 207 -2.63 13.88 -12.06
CA ASP A 207 -1.26 13.38 -11.88
C ASP A 207 -0.81 13.51 -10.42
N GLU A 208 0.11 12.65 -9.98
CA GLU A 208 0.60 12.53 -8.60
C GLU A 208 -0.50 12.43 -7.52
N CYS A 209 -1.67 11.88 -7.87
CA CYS A 209 -2.75 11.66 -6.90
C CYS A 209 -2.48 10.47 -5.96
N SER A 210 -3.23 10.43 -4.86
CA SER A 210 -3.37 9.24 -4.02
C SER A 210 -4.79 8.70 -4.13
N ALA A 211 -4.99 7.45 -3.72
CA ALA A 211 -6.32 6.86 -3.66
C ALA A 211 -6.50 6.00 -2.42
N ALA A 212 -7.75 5.80 -2.05
CA ALA A 212 -8.15 4.87 -1.00
C ALA A 212 -9.50 4.26 -1.33
N PHE A 213 -9.83 3.17 -0.65
CA PHE A 213 -11.15 2.58 -0.72
C PHE A 213 -11.81 2.70 0.65
N ARG A 214 -13.03 3.22 0.71
CA ARG A 214 -13.79 3.35 1.96
C ARG A 214 -15.28 3.28 1.70
N GLY A 215 -16.02 2.61 2.57
CA GLY A 215 -17.49 2.62 2.53
C GLY A 215 -18.12 2.18 1.19
N GLY A 216 -17.44 1.34 0.41
CA GLY A 216 -17.89 0.97 -0.94
C GLY A 216 -17.57 1.99 -2.03
N GLU A 217 -16.76 3.01 -1.72
CA GLU A 217 -16.32 4.03 -2.66
C GLU A 217 -14.80 3.98 -2.86
N PHE A 218 -14.39 4.01 -4.13
CA PHE A 218 -12.99 4.24 -4.50
C PHE A 218 -12.77 5.75 -4.65
N VAL A 219 -11.91 6.32 -3.81
CA VAL A 219 -11.74 7.76 -3.72
C VAL A 219 -10.34 8.17 -4.14
N VAL A 220 -10.30 9.12 -5.09
CA VAL A 220 -9.07 9.71 -5.62
C VAL A 220 -8.92 11.10 -5.01
N VAL A 221 -7.74 11.33 -4.43
CA VAL A 221 -7.45 12.52 -3.64
C VAL A 221 -6.40 13.36 -4.35
N SER A 222 -6.71 14.65 -4.53
CA SER A 222 -5.77 15.66 -5.02
C SER A 222 -5.15 15.26 -6.37
N GLY A 223 -3.88 15.60 -6.56
CA GLY A 223 -3.18 15.57 -7.83
C GLY A 223 -3.25 16.92 -8.55
N TYR A 224 -2.75 16.97 -9.77
CA TYR A 224 -2.78 18.17 -10.60
C TYR A 224 -3.06 17.83 -12.07
N THR A 225 -3.55 18.81 -12.80
CA THR A 225 -3.78 18.70 -14.25
C THR A 225 -2.50 18.94 -15.04
N THR A 226 -2.50 18.59 -16.33
CA THR A 226 -1.38 18.78 -17.26
C THR A 226 -0.93 20.24 -17.31
N GLU A 227 -1.88 21.17 -17.28
CA GLU A 227 -1.61 22.62 -17.34
C GLU A 227 -1.18 23.23 -15.99
N ALA A 228 -1.33 22.48 -14.90
CA ALA A 228 -1.09 22.94 -13.54
C ALA A 228 -0.03 22.11 -12.81
N GLN A 229 0.96 21.56 -13.53
CA GLN A 229 1.99 20.69 -12.94
C GLN A 229 2.59 21.23 -11.63
N GLY A 230 2.57 20.39 -10.60
CA GLY A 230 3.05 20.72 -9.25
C GLY A 230 2.09 21.56 -8.40
N LYS A 231 0.96 22.02 -8.94
CA LYS A 231 -0.09 22.73 -8.17
C LYS A 231 -1.16 21.75 -7.73
N PHE A 232 -0.93 21.08 -6.61
CA PHE A 232 -1.86 20.11 -6.05
C PHE A 232 -3.24 20.73 -5.77
N GLU A 233 -4.26 20.10 -6.33
CA GLU A 233 -5.65 20.44 -6.08
C GLU A 233 -6.09 20.01 -4.69
N ARG A 234 -7.14 20.66 -4.20
CA ARG A 234 -7.76 20.36 -2.90
C ARG A 234 -9.03 19.53 -3.05
N SER A 235 -9.29 19.07 -4.26
CA SER A 235 -10.48 18.35 -4.66
C SER A 235 -10.33 16.85 -4.43
N VAL A 236 -11.45 16.16 -4.22
CA VAL A 236 -11.52 14.69 -4.22
C VAL A 236 -12.67 14.22 -5.11
N GLU A 237 -12.53 13.03 -5.66
CA GLU A 237 -13.56 12.34 -6.44
C GLU A 237 -13.78 10.95 -5.88
N ALA A 238 -15.04 10.55 -5.69
CA ALA A 238 -15.42 9.25 -5.16
C ALA A 238 -16.24 8.48 -6.19
N PHE A 239 -15.82 7.27 -6.51
CA PHE A 239 -16.52 6.34 -7.38
C PHE A 239 -17.28 5.33 -6.51
N ASP A 240 -18.60 5.35 -6.59
CA ASP A 240 -19.47 4.43 -5.88
C ASP A 240 -19.58 3.12 -6.68
N VAL A 241 -19.07 2.03 -6.12
CA VAL A 241 -19.01 0.73 -6.83
C VAL A 241 -20.38 0.06 -6.96
N ALA A 242 -21.35 0.41 -6.11
CA ALA A 242 -22.68 -0.17 -6.14
C ALA A 242 -23.54 0.43 -7.26
N THR A 243 -23.39 1.73 -7.50
CA THR A 243 -24.06 2.46 -8.58
C THR A 243 -23.24 2.54 -9.86
N TRP A 244 -21.96 2.16 -9.80
CA TRP A 244 -21.00 2.24 -10.90
C TRP A 244 -20.87 3.66 -11.46
N SER A 245 -20.87 4.67 -10.58
CA SER A 245 -20.89 6.08 -10.96
C SER A 245 -20.04 6.95 -10.03
N TRP A 246 -19.51 8.05 -10.59
CA TRP A 246 -18.82 9.06 -9.81
C TRP A 246 -19.80 9.96 -9.06
N ARG A 247 -19.47 10.26 -7.81
CA ARG A 247 -20.05 11.36 -7.05
C ARG A 247 -19.57 12.70 -7.63
N PRO A 248 -20.31 13.79 -7.41
CA PRO A 248 -19.81 15.13 -7.72
C PRO A 248 -18.46 15.40 -7.04
N VAL A 249 -17.57 16.09 -7.74
CA VAL A 249 -16.28 16.53 -7.20
C VAL A 249 -16.52 17.33 -5.92
N VAL A 250 -15.82 16.97 -4.85
CA VAL A 250 -15.86 17.73 -3.59
C VAL A 250 -14.62 18.60 -3.51
N GLU A 251 -14.82 19.91 -3.56
CA GLU A 251 -13.76 20.92 -3.54
C GLU A 251 -13.31 21.27 -2.12
N ASN A 252 -12.09 21.80 -2.00
CA ASN A 252 -11.54 22.36 -0.76
C ASN A 252 -11.53 21.38 0.44
N VAL A 253 -11.34 20.09 0.17
CA VAL A 253 -11.19 19.05 1.21
C VAL A 253 -9.84 19.16 1.91
N LEU A 254 -8.77 19.35 1.14
CA LEU A 254 -7.41 19.47 1.67
C LEU A 254 -7.01 20.94 1.92
N GLU A 255 -6.06 21.14 2.83
CA GLU A 255 -5.37 22.42 2.97
C GLU A 255 -4.42 22.68 1.78
N ALA A 256 -4.05 23.95 1.59
CA ALA A 256 -3.05 24.36 0.61
C ALA A 256 -1.75 23.55 0.77
N ASP A 257 -1.15 23.15 -0.35
CA ASP A 257 0.14 22.46 -0.41
C ASP A 257 0.20 21.11 0.32
N THR A 258 -0.96 20.51 0.63
CA THR A 258 -1.03 19.14 1.17
C THR A 258 -0.63 18.15 0.09
N SER A 259 0.47 17.43 0.31
CA SER A 259 0.85 16.35 -0.60
C SER A 259 -0.12 15.17 -0.44
N PRO A 260 -0.64 14.58 -1.52
CA PRO A 260 -1.50 13.40 -1.44
C PRO A 260 -0.81 12.18 -0.81
N ARG A 261 0.53 12.10 -0.85
CA ARG A 261 1.32 11.06 -0.17
C ARG A 261 1.35 11.21 1.36
N ALA A 262 1.02 12.38 1.87
CA ALA A 262 0.89 12.66 3.30
C ALA A 262 -0.50 12.33 3.85
N CYS A 263 -1.37 11.74 3.03
CA CYS A 263 -2.73 11.37 3.39
C CYS A 263 -2.91 9.86 3.40
N VAL A 264 -3.67 9.35 4.38
CA VAL A 264 -4.12 7.96 4.43
C VAL A 264 -5.53 7.92 4.99
N TYR A 265 -6.40 7.13 4.38
CA TYR A 265 -7.73 6.90 4.95
C TYR A 265 -7.68 5.89 6.09
N GLY A 266 -8.76 5.87 6.86
CA GLY A 266 -8.95 4.90 7.91
C GLY A 266 -8.97 3.45 7.42
N GLY A 267 -9.05 2.51 8.37
CA GLY A 267 -9.26 1.10 8.07
C GLY A 267 -10.60 0.85 7.38
N ALA A 268 -10.85 -0.41 7.01
CA ALA A 268 -12.08 -0.80 6.35
C ALA A 268 -13.33 -0.33 7.12
N GLY A 269 -14.18 0.46 6.45
CA GLY A 269 -15.42 0.99 7.02
C GLY A 269 -15.31 2.34 7.74
N GLU A 270 -14.11 2.91 7.87
CA GLU A 270 -13.93 4.23 8.47
C GLU A 270 -13.90 5.36 7.44
N ASP A 271 -14.71 6.39 7.67
CA ASP A 271 -14.75 7.61 6.85
C ASP A 271 -13.88 8.73 7.44
N THR A 272 -12.67 8.36 7.87
CA THR A 272 -11.70 9.32 8.42
C THR A 272 -10.50 9.41 7.49
N LEU A 273 -10.18 10.62 7.01
CA LEU A 273 -8.93 10.90 6.31
C LEU A 273 -7.91 11.47 7.29
N TYR A 274 -6.76 10.85 7.41
CA TYR A 274 -5.64 11.38 8.18
C TYR A 274 -4.68 12.09 7.23
N ALA A 275 -4.18 13.26 7.62
CA ALA A 275 -3.19 14.00 6.86
C ALA A 275 -2.07 14.53 7.78
N LEU A 276 -0.82 14.44 7.30
CA LEU A 276 0.31 15.16 7.90
C LEU A 276 0.31 16.59 7.34
N ARG A 277 -0.04 17.57 8.17
CA ARG A 277 -0.15 18.97 7.77
C ARG A 277 1.15 19.71 8.04
N LYS A 278 1.82 20.12 6.97
CA LYS A 278 3.09 20.86 7.06
C LYS A 278 2.92 22.27 7.61
N SER A 279 1.88 22.98 7.17
CA SER A 279 1.49 24.31 7.63
C SER A 279 1.23 24.35 9.14
N GLY A 280 0.45 23.38 9.64
CA GLY A 280 0.09 23.24 11.05
C GLY A 280 1.17 22.57 11.92
N GLY A 281 2.09 21.82 11.30
CA GLY A 281 3.07 21.01 12.01
C GLY A 281 2.43 19.91 12.85
N ASP A 282 1.33 19.33 12.36
CA ASP A 282 0.49 18.38 13.11
C ASP A 282 -0.09 17.28 12.21
N VAL A 283 -0.58 16.23 12.86
CA VAL A 283 -1.41 15.20 12.22
C VAL A 283 -2.85 15.54 12.51
N ALA A 284 -3.68 15.58 11.48
CA ALA A 284 -5.08 15.86 11.60
C ALA A 284 -5.94 14.76 10.99
N ALA A 285 -7.13 14.57 11.56
CA ALA A 285 -8.18 13.72 11.03
C ALA A 285 -9.31 14.59 10.49
N LEU A 286 -9.78 14.27 9.29
CA LEU A 286 -11.01 14.78 8.71
C LEU A 286 -12.09 13.71 8.87
N SER A 287 -13.15 14.04 9.60
CA SER A 287 -14.36 13.22 9.69
C SER A 287 -15.55 14.08 9.27
N GLY A 288 -16.30 13.61 8.26
CA GLY A 288 -17.27 14.45 7.57
C GLY A 288 -16.57 15.66 6.92
N SER A 289 -16.90 16.88 7.36
CA SER A 289 -16.34 18.12 6.82
C SER A 289 -15.40 18.85 7.79
N ALA A 290 -15.08 18.27 8.95
CA ALA A 290 -14.34 18.95 10.00
C ALA A 290 -12.95 18.33 10.22
N TRP A 291 -11.92 19.16 10.04
CA TRP A 291 -10.54 18.82 10.41
C TRP A 291 -10.32 18.99 11.91
N ARG A 292 -9.74 17.96 12.53
CA ARG A 292 -9.33 17.97 13.94
C ARG A 292 -7.85 17.63 14.04
N SER A 293 -7.07 18.53 14.66
CA SER A 293 -5.70 18.24 15.09
C SER A 293 -5.68 17.11 16.12
N LEU A 294 -4.84 16.12 15.91
CA LEU A 294 -4.66 14.97 16.80
C LEU A 294 -3.39 15.10 17.64
N ALA A 295 -2.26 15.37 17.00
CA ALA A 295 -0.97 15.48 17.66
C ALA A 295 0.01 16.33 16.84
N ARG A 296 0.93 17.03 17.52
CA ARG A 296 2.01 17.77 16.86
C ARG A 296 3.01 16.80 16.23
N LEU A 297 3.53 17.10 15.05
CA LEU A 297 4.54 16.26 14.39
C LEU A 297 5.87 16.33 15.17
N PRO A 298 6.58 15.20 15.33
CA PRO A 298 7.96 15.20 15.78
C PRO A 298 8.84 16.04 14.84
N ALA A 299 9.85 16.73 15.38
CA ALA A 299 10.73 17.61 14.60
C ALA A 299 11.47 16.87 13.46
N ASP A 300 11.70 15.57 13.64
CA ASP A 300 12.40 14.70 12.69
C ASP A 300 11.52 14.23 11.52
N VAL A 301 10.20 14.47 11.56
CA VAL A 301 9.30 14.13 10.45
C VAL A 301 9.39 15.22 9.38
N THR A 302 10.05 14.90 8.26
CA THR A 302 10.31 15.85 7.18
C THR A 302 9.12 15.96 6.21
N SER A 303 9.27 16.61 5.04
CA SER A 303 8.17 16.76 4.07
C SER A 303 8.04 15.58 3.09
N ARG A 304 9.00 14.65 3.10
CA ARG A 304 8.96 13.42 2.29
C ARG A 304 8.71 12.26 3.22
N ASN A 305 7.43 11.96 3.46
CA ASN A 305 7.05 10.82 4.28
C ASN A 305 6.08 9.94 3.52
N HIS A 306 6.05 8.69 3.95
CA HIS A 306 4.98 7.77 3.65
C HIS A 306 4.21 7.49 4.95
N VAL A 307 2.89 7.54 4.90
CA VAL A 307 2.04 7.30 6.08
C VAL A 307 1.16 6.08 5.83
N GLN A 308 1.12 5.20 6.82
CA GLN A 308 0.26 4.02 6.84
C GLN A 308 -0.53 3.98 8.13
N ARG A 309 -1.71 3.36 8.09
CA ARG A 309 -2.58 3.20 9.25
C ARG A 309 -2.86 1.73 9.49
N TRP A 310 -2.72 1.28 10.73
CA TRP A 310 -3.25 -0.01 11.16
C TRP A 310 -3.88 0.15 12.55
N CYS A 311 -5.09 -0.35 12.73
CA CYS A 311 -5.86 -0.21 13.97
C CYS A 311 -5.81 1.25 14.50
N GLU A 312 -5.61 1.46 15.80
CA GLU A 312 -5.48 2.80 16.41
C GLU A 312 -4.06 3.38 16.31
N ARG A 313 -3.33 3.09 15.22
CA ARG A 313 -1.96 3.56 15.02
C ARG A 313 -1.74 4.15 13.63
N LEU A 314 -1.10 5.31 13.59
CA LEU A 314 -0.52 5.87 12.37
C LEU A 314 0.98 5.68 12.42
N VAL A 315 1.55 5.24 11.30
CA VAL A 315 2.98 5.09 11.15
C VAL A 315 3.49 5.95 10.04
N VAL A 316 4.46 6.77 10.40
CA VAL A 316 5.10 7.72 9.52
C VAL A 316 6.53 7.25 9.30
N PHE A 317 6.80 6.90 8.05
CA PHE A 317 8.13 6.58 7.58
C PHE A 317 8.76 7.88 7.07
N GLY A 318 9.67 8.43 7.85
CA GLY A 318 10.37 9.68 7.53
C GLY A 318 11.57 9.46 6.62
N TRP A 319 11.86 10.45 5.79
CA TRP A 319 13.10 10.53 5.02
C TRP A 319 14.24 11.08 5.89
N GLY A 320 15.41 10.43 5.86
CA GLY A 320 16.59 10.83 6.63
C GLY A 320 17.18 12.19 6.25
N SER A 321 17.73 12.95 7.19
CA SER A 321 18.43 14.21 6.90
C SER A 321 19.88 13.97 6.43
N GLU A 322 20.58 15.00 5.96
CA GLU A 322 22.04 14.93 5.71
C GLU A 322 22.83 14.46 6.94
N GLU A 323 22.31 14.72 8.14
CA GLU A 323 22.91 14.33 9.42
C GLU A 323 22.48 12.91 9.87
N ARG A 324 21.39 12.38 9.33
CA ARG A 324 20.85 11.03 9.62
C ARG A 324 20.25 10.42 8.34
N PRO A 325 21.07 9.80 7.48
CA PRO A 325 20.61 9.30 6.19
C PRO A 325 19.60 8.15 6.31
N ASP A 326 19.62 7.43 7.42
CA ASP A 326 18.65 6.40 7.78
C ASP A 326 17.32 7.05 8.19
N GLY A 327 16.27 6.79 7.40
CA GLY A 327 14.93 7.30 7.70
C GLY A 327 14.44 6.84 9.07
N ALA A 328 13.75 7.72 9.82
CA ALA A 328 13.18 7.38 11.12
C ALA A 328 11.73 6.93 10.98
N VAL A 329 11.33 5.93 11.76
CA VAL A 329 9.95 5.44 11.80
C VAL A 329 9.31 5.90 13.10
N PHE A 330 8.19 6.62 12.97
CA PHE A 330 7.42 7.13 14.10
C PHE A 330 6.04 6.51 14.12
N VAL A 331 5.58 6.14 15.31
CA VAL A 331 4.24 5.60 15.55
C VAL A 331 3.48 6.57 16.44
N LEU A 332 2.36 7.06 15.94
CA LEU A 332 1.36 7.79 16.72
C LEU A 332 0.27 6.81 17.16
N ASP A 333 0.07 6.71 18.47
CA ASP A 333 -1.11 6.09 19.03
C ASP A 333 -2.29 7.08 18.94
N LEU A 334 -3.34 6.71 18.20
CA LEU A 334 -4.49 7.56 17.92
C LEU A 334 -5.39 7.77 19.15
N CYS A 335 -5.37 6.83 20.10
CA CYS A 335 -6.17 6.92 21.33
C CYS A 335 -5.55 7.89 22.33
N SER A 336 -4.23 7.83 22.52
CA SER A 336 -3.52 8.68 23.49
C SER A 336 -2.97 9.97 22.88
N GLY A 337 -2.81 10.03 21.56
CA GLY A 337 -2.11 11.13 20.87
C GLY A 337 -0.60 11.14 21.10
N THR A 338 -0.01 10.04 21.59
CA THR A 338 1.41 9.97 21.93
C THR A 338 2.24 9.40 20.79
N TRP A 339 3.37 10.06 20.51
CA TRP A 339 4.37 9.56 19.59
C TRP A 339 5.38 8.66 20.27
N SER A 340 5.79 7.62 19.55
CA SER A 340 6.95 6.80 19.88
C SER A 340 7.83 6.65 18.65
N LYS A 341 9.14 6.61 18.86
CA LYS A 341 10.09 6.27 17.81
C LYS A 341 10.26 4.75 17.79
N MET A 342 10.15 4.16 16.61
CA MET A 342 10.37 2.74 16.40
C MET A 342 11.85 2.48 16.10
N GLU A 343 12.43 1.50 16.78
CA GLU A 343 13.75 0.98 16.43
C GLU A 343 13.63 0.11 15.17
N VAL A 344 14.37 0.49 14.14
CA VAL A 344 14.43 -0.23 12.87
C VAL A 344 15.80 -0.91 12.78
N PRO A 345 15.87 -2.24 12.58
CA PRO A 345 17.16 -2.90 12.47
C PRO A 345 17.95 -2.36 11.28
N GLU A 346 19.28 -2.27 11.40
CA GLU A 346 20.20 -1.69 10.39
C GLU A 346 19.93 -2.23 8.97
N GLY A 347 19.59 -3.51 8.86
CA GLY A 347 19.20 -4.14 7.61
C GLY A 347 17.85 -3.70 7.04
N PHE A 348 17.18 -2.67 7.56
CA PHE A 348 15.85 -2.19 7.13
C PHE A 348 15.70 -0.65 7.16
N THR A 349 16.79 0.10 7.34
CA THR A 349 16.80 1.57 7.52
C THR A 349 16.63 2.41 6.24
N GLY A 350 16.12 1.81 5.17
CA GLY A 350 15.98 2.44 3.85
C GLY A 350 14.81 3.43 3.72
N ILE A 351 14.82 4.19 2.63
CA ILE A 351 13.74 5.13 2.30
C ILE A 351 12.51 4.35 1.86
N VAL A 352 11.39 4.51 2.55
CA VAL A 352 10.10 3.95 2.14
C VAL A 352 9.52 4.81 1.02
N MET A 353 9.28 4.19 -0.13
CA MET A 353 8.67 4.85 -1.29
C MET A 353 7.17 4.62 -1.39
N GLU A 354 6.72 3.43 -0.97
CA GLU A 354 5.33 3.00 -1.01
C GLU A 354 5.11 1.90 0.04
N GLY A 355 3.87 1.68 0.42
CA GLY A 355 3.50 0.66 1.38
C GLY A 355 2.03 0.34 1.37
N CYS A 356 1.68 -0.78 1.98
CA CYS A 356 0.30 -1.15 2.26
C CYS A 356 0.22 -2.00 3.53
N VAL A 357 -0.96 -2.02 4.14
CA VAL A 357 -1.27 -2.87 5.29
C VAL A 357 -2.14 -4.03 4.84
N LEU A 358 -1.82 -5.21 5.35
CA LEU A 358 -2.52 -6.46 5.09
C LEU A 358 -2.79 -7.16 6.43
N GLU A 359 -3.90 -7.87 6.54
CA GLU A 359 -4.23 -8.70 7.70
C GLU A 359 -4.54 -10.13 7.23
N ILE A 360 -3.86 -11.12 7.83
CA ILE A 360 -3.83 -12.53 7.41
C ILE A 360 -4.28 -13.50 8.51
#